data_AF-A0A699X3I3-F1
#
_entry.id   AF-A0A699X3I3-F1
#
_cell.length_a   1.000
_cell.length_b   1.000
_cell.length_c   1.000
_cell.angle_alpha   90.00
_cell.angle_beta   90.00
_cell.angle_gamma   90.00
#
_symmetry.space_group_name_H-M   'P 1'
#
loop_
_entity.id
_entity.type
_entity.pdbx_description
1 polymer ?
#
loop_
_entity_poly.entity_id
_entity_poly.type
_entity_poly.pdbx_seq_one_letter_code
_entity_poly.pdbx_strand_id
1 'polypeptide(L)' 'ALNSVPGVDFNLQGYEPQRSLNRASVGLSQKLAPDLTLRAGYNWRKNDDVTQQGVNLALSLDF' A
#
# COMPACT_ATOMS: atom_id res chain seq x y z
N ALA A 1 27.02 -10.64 -10.70
CA ALA A 1 26.44 -11.12 -11.96
C ALA A 1 26.43 -12.65 -11.91
N LEU A 2 25.31 -13.29 -12.29
CA LEU A 2 25.25 -14.75 -12.39
C LEU A 2 25.87 -15.19 -13.72
N ASN A 3 26.78 -16.16 -13.69
CA ASN A 3 27.31 -16.79 -14.89
C ASN A 3 26.33 -17.89 -15.31
N SER A 4 25.53 -17.64 -16.35
CA SER A 4 24.66 -18.64 -16.96
C SER A 4 25.48 -19.49 -17.95
N VAL A 5 25.47 -20.81 -17.76
CA VAL A 5 26.05 -21.77 -18.72
C VAL A 5 24.92 -22.25 -19.63
N PRO A 6 25.06 -22.17 -20.97
CA PRO A 6 24.04 -22.67 -21.89
C PRO A 6 23.74 -24.15 -21.64
N GLY A 7 22.48 -24.50 -21.42
CA GLY A 7 22.03 -25.88 -21.14
C GLY A 7 21.90 -26.25 -19.67
N VAL A 8 22.17 -25.33 -18.74
CA VAL A 8 21.90 -25.49 -17.30
C VAL A 8 20.87 -24.45 -16.86
N ASP A 9 19.61 -24.85 -16.82
CA ASP A 9 18.54 -24.03 -16.26
C ASP A 9 18.66 -24.02 -14.72
N PHE A 10 18.62 -22.83 -14.13
CA PHE A 10 18.52 -22.66 -12.69
C PHE A 10 17.29 -21.80 -12.39
N ASN A 11 16.56 -22.18 -11.34
CA ASN A 11 15.44 -21.37 -10.85
C ASN A 11 15.88 -20.65 -9.58
N LEU A 12 15.88 -19.32 -9.62
CA LEU A 12 16.12 -18.50 -8.42
C LEU A 12 14.80 -18.35 -7.68
N GLN A 13 14.82 -18.50 -6.35
CA GLN A 13 13.64 -18.21 -5.55
C GLN A 13 13.22 -16.75 -5.75
N GLY A 14 11.96 -16.57 -6.17
CA GLY A 14 11.32 -15.27 -6.30
C GLY A 14 10.59 -14.87 -5.02
N TYR A 15 9.78 -13.83 -5.12
CA TYR A 15 8.96 -13.35 -4.00
C TYR A 15 7.89 -14.38 -3.61
N GLU A 16 7.86 -14.78 -2.34
CA GLU A 16 6.79 -15.61 -1.77
C GLU A 16 5.70 -14.73 -1.14
N PRO A 17 4.45 -14.75 -1.64
CA PRO A 17 3.37 -13.94 -1.06
C PRO A 17 3.02 -14.41 0.35
N GLN A 18 3.15 -13.51 1.33
CA GLN A 18 2.84 -13.84 2.72
C GLN A 18 1.34 -13.98 3.01
N ARG A 19 1.02 -14.83 3.99
CA ARG A 19 -0.36 -15.19 4.36
C ARG A 19 -1.03 -14.22 5.36
N SER A 20 -0.26 -13.45 6.13
CA SER A 20 -0.77 -12.54 7.16
C SER A 20 -0.37 -11.09 6.91
N LEU A 21 -1.33 -10.18 7.06
CA LEU A 21 -1.14 -8.74 6.87
C LEU A 21 -1.81 -7.97 8.02
N ASN A 22 -1.02 -7.24 8.80
CA ASN A 22 -1.54 -6.30 9.79
C ASN A 22 -1.80 -4.95 9.13
N ARG A 23 -2.96 -4.35 9.42
CA ARG A 23 -3.38 -3.06 8.87
C ARG A 23 -3.91 -2.15 9.96
N ALA A 24 -3.52 -0.89 9.90
CA ALA A 24 -4.14 0.19 10.64
C ALA A 24 -4.41 1.38 9.70
N SER A 25 -5.51 2.08 9.93
CA SER A 25 -5.85 3.30 9.19
C SER A 25 -6.41 4.35 10.13
N VAL A 26 -5.96 5.58 9.97
CA VAL A 26 -6.48 6.75 10.67
C VAL A 26 -6.87 7.80 9.65
N GLY A 27 -7.97 8.51 9.90
CA GLY A 27 -8.45 9.54 8.98
C GLY A 27 -9.23 10.62 9.70
N LEU A 28 -9.31 11.77 9.02
CA LEU A 28 -10.09 12.92 9.43
C LEU A 28 -11.00 13.35 8.27
N SER A 29 -12.16 13.89 8.63
CA SER A 29 -13.14 14.43 7.70
C SER A 29 -13.60 15.78 8.22
N GLN A 30 -13.38 16.82 7.42
CA GLN A 30 -13.71 18.20 7.75
C GLN A 30 -14.67 18.76 6.70
N LYS A 31 -15.83 19.22 7.13
CA LYS A 31 -16.74 19.99 6.29
C LYS A 31 -16.14 21.38 6.05
N LEU A 32 -15.91 21.73 4.78
CA LEU A 32 -15.38 23.03 4.37
C LEU A 32 -16.50 24.00 3.95
N ALA A 33 -17.56 23.47 3.32
CA ALA A 33 -18.77 24.20 2.92
C ALA A 33 -20.00 23.26 3.00
N PRO A 34 -21.25 23.75 2.86
CA PRO A 34 -22.48 22.94 2.89
C PRO A 34 -22.39 21.65 2.08
N ASP A 35 -21.75 21.70 0.92
CA ASP A 35 -21.67 20.60 -0.04
C ASP A 35 -20.21 20.19 -0.33
N LEU A 36 -19.23 20.66 0.46
CA LEU A 36 -17.81 20.38 0.24
C LEU A 36 -17.17 19.82 1.52
N THR A 37 -16.62 18.61 1.42
CA THR A 37 -15.91 17.94 2.53
C THR A 37 -14.49 17.58 2.13
N LEU A 38 -13.52 17.97 2.96
CA LEU A 38 -12.12 17.53 2.86
C LEU A 38 -11.92 16.28 3.71
N ARG A 39 -11.27 15.26 3.13
CA ARG A 39 -10.90 14.03 3.82
C ARG A 39 -9.40 13.79 3.68
N ALA A 40 -8.73 13.51 4.79
CA ALA A 40 -7.35 13.07 4.79
C ALA A 40 -7.23 11.74 5.53
N GLY A 41 -6.31 10.89 5.09
CA GLY A 41 -6.08 9.59 5.70
C GLY A 41 -4.63 9.16 5.63
N TYR A 42 -4.26 8.31 6.59
CA TYR A 42 -3.00 7.61 6.64
C TYR A 42 -3.26 6.12 6.85
N ASN A 43 -2.61 5.30 6.03
CA ASN A 43 -2.74 3.85 6.02
C ASN A 43 -1.38 3.24 6.29
N TRP A 44 -1.35 2.31 7.25
CA TRP A 44 -0.19 1.50 7.55
C TRP A 44 -0.52 0.04 7.32
N ARG A 45 0.37 -0.66 6.61
CA ARG A 45 0.26 -2.09 6.33
C ARG A 45 1.62 -2.72 6.59
N LYS A 46 1.66 -3.75 7.42
CA LYS A 46 2.89 -4.47 7.73
C LYS A 46 2.66 -5.96 7.65
N ASN A 47 3.57 -6.62 6.96
CA ASN A 47 3.81 -8.05 7.07
C ASN A 47 5.26 -8.26 7.57
N ASP A 48 5.76 -9.48 7.58
CA ASP A 48 7.05 -9.78 8.22
C ASP A 48 8.25 -9.20 7.44
N ASP A 49 8.09 -8.99 6.12
CA ASP A 49 9.18 -8.54 5.23
C ASP A 49 9.04 -7.08 4.77
N VAL A 50 7.83 -6.54 4.79
CA VAL A 50 7.47 -5.29 4.11
C VAL A 50 6.59 -4.42 5.01
N THR A 51 7.00 -3.17 5.16
CA THR A 51 6.14 -2.11 5.72
C THR A 51 5.75 -1.15 4.60
N GLN A 52 4.45 -0.99 4.38
CA GLN A 52 3.88 -0.04 3.43
C GLN A 52 3.13 1.05 4.18
N GLN A 53 3.35 2.29 3.75
CA GLN A 53 2.68 3.46 4.29
C GLN A 53 2.08 4.25 3.14
N GLY A 54 0.87 4.76 3.32
CA GLY A 54 0.18 5.54 2.30
C GLY A 54 -0.60 6.68 2.91
N VAL A 55 -0.42 7.87 2.36
CA VAL A 55 -1.24 9.05 2.66
C VAL A 55 -2.25 9.27 1.54
N ASN A 56 -3.45 9.70 1.89
CA ASN A 56 -4.49 10.05 0.93
C ASN A 56 -5.14 11.38 1.28
N LEU A 57 -5.47 12.16 0.25
CA LEU A 57 -6.20 13.43 0.34
C LEU A 57 -7.33 13.41 -0.69
N ALA A 58 -8.54 13.77 -0.28
CA ALA A 58 -9.71 13.76 -1.14
C ALA A 58 -10.66 14.92 -0.83
N LEU A 59 -11.35 15.40 -1.86
CA LEU A 59 -12.48 16.33 -1.77
C LEU A 59 -13.74 15.59 -2.19
N SER A 60 -14.83 15.80 -1.45
CA SER A 60 -16.16 15.25 -1.74
C SER A 60 -17.12 16.41 -1.98
N LEU A 61 -17.84 16.36 -3.10
CA LEU A 61 -18.87 17.31 -3.49
C LEU A 61 -20.24 16.60 -3.49
N ASP A 62 -21.22 17.18 -2.81
CA ASP A 62 -22.61 16.73 -2.85
C ASP A 62 -23.38 17.59 -3.88
N PHE A 63 -24.11 16.95 -4.82
CA PHE A 63 -24.83 17.60 -5.94
C PHE A 63 -26.32 17.35 -5.89
#